data_AF-A0A923WND8-F1
#
_entry.id   AF-A0A923WND8-F1
#
_cell.length_a   1.000
_cell.length_b   1.000
_cell.length_c   1.000
_cell.angle_alpha   90.00
_cell.angle_beta   90.00
_cell.angle_gamma   90.00
#
_symmetry.space_group_name_H-M   'P 1'
#
loop_
_entity.id
_entity.type
_entity.pdbx_description
1 polymer ?
#
loop_
_entity_poly.entity_id
_entity_poly.type
_entity_poly.pdbx_seq_one_letter_code
_entity_poly.pdbx_strand_id
1 'polypeptide(L)'
;MIGSIVVRHAIAAACLLAAAQSRAAEAAYTLYVAGDIAWCGRGGAKWSGAEDTARVIEFGLSATPRAAVLTLGDNVYQHGTAAEYASCYAPTWGRFRARTFPAPGNHEHATPGAAGYFAYFGQVAGPGYYSVQLGAWHVISLDSNLEGAAQAAQLAWLKGDLEANGARC
;
A
#
# COMPACT_ATOMS: atom_id res chain seq x y z
N MET A 1 5.53 -42.71 52.81
CA MET A 1 6.05 -42.67 51.42
C MET A 1 5.08 -41.90 50.55
N ILE A 2 5.57 -40.77 50.03
CA ILE A 2 5.34 -40.17 48.70
C ILE A 2 3.88 -39.80 48.34
N GLY A 3 3.61 -38.50 48.41
CA GLY A 3 2.46 -37.85 47.77
C GLY A 3 2.77 -37.47 46.32
N SER A 4 1.80 -37.72 45.43
CA SER A 4 1.87 -37.44 44.01
C SER A 4 1.36 -36.02 43.71
N ILE A 5 2.24 -35.10 43.35
CA ILE A 5 1.88 -33.76 42.85
C ILE A 5 1.78 -33.82 41.32
N VAL A 6 0.54 -33.62 40.87
CA VAL A 6 0.04 -33.03 39.61
C VAL A 6 1.09 -32.69 38.53
N VAL A 7 1.10 -33.46 37.44
CA VAL A 7 1.61 -33.03 36.12
C VAL A 7 0.49 -33.20 35.10
N ARG A 8 -0.49 -32.29 35.12
CA ARG A 8 -1.52 -32.19 34.06
C ARG A 8 -1.76 -30.77 33.54
N HIS A 9 -1.30 -29.74 34.25
CA HIS A 9 -1.54 -28.34 33.86
C HIS A 9 -0.44 -27.74 32.98
N ALA A 10 0.80 -28.23 33.05
CA ALA A 10 1.93 -27.66 32.31
C ALA A 10 1.84 -27.90 30.78
N ILE A 11 1.33 -29.06 30.35
CA ILE A 11 1.24 -29.43 28.93
C ILE A 11 0.13 -28.63 28.22
N ALA A 12 -1.02 -28.43 28.88
CA ALA A 12 -2.14 -27.67 28.33
C ALA A 12 -1.81 -26.17 28.17
N ALA A 13 -1.11 -25.57 29.14
CA ALA A 13 -0.69 -24.18 29.06
C ALA A 13 0.37 -23.96 27.95
N ALA A 14 1.33 -24.88 27.79
CA ALA A 14 2.31 -24.81 26.71
C ALA A 14 1.69 -24.97 25.30
N CYS A 15 0.70 -25.85 25.13
CA CYS A 15 -0.07 -25.96 23.88
C CYS A 15 -0.89 -24.70 23.57
N LEU A 16 -1.49 -24.06 24.59
CA LEU A 16 -2.28 -22.83 24.43
C LEU A 16 -1.39 -21.62 24.06
N LEU A 17 -0.19 -21.50 24.64
CA LEU A 17 0.80 -20.48 24.30
C LEU A 17 1.35 -20.68 22.88
N ALA A 18 1.66 -21.92 22.49
CA ALA A 18 2.13 -22.25 21.15
C ALA A 18 1.05 -22.01 20.08
N ALA A 19 -0.22 -22.31 20.37
CA ALA A 19 -1.35 -22.06 19.46
C ALA A 19 -1.71 -20.57 19.31
N ALA A 20 -1.48 -19.75 20.35
CA ALA A 20 -1.65 -18.31 20.29
C ALA A 20 -0.50 -17.62 19.52
N GLN A 21 0.73 -18.08 19.71
CA GLN A 21 1.89 -17.64 18.92
C GLN A 21 1.77 -18.09 17.45
N SER A 22 1.24 -19.29 17.17
CA SER A 22 0.99 -19.74 15.81
C SER A 22 -0.12 -18.96 15.10
N ARG A 23 -1.12 -18.42 15.84
CA ARG A 23 -2.16 -17.52 15.30
C ARG A 23 -1.65 -16.11 15.04
N ALA A 24 -0.80 -15.56 15.92
CA ALA A 24 -0.15 -14.27 15.70
C ALA A 24 0.88 -14.34 14.55
N ALA A 25 1.48 -15.52 14.34
CA ALA A 25 2.36 -15.83 13.22
C ALA A 25 1.62 -16.35 11.97
N GLU A 26 0.28 -16.39 11.96
CA GLU A 26 -0.55 -16.67 10.78
C GLU A 26 -0.59 -15.41 9.88
N ALA A 27 0.63 -15.03 9.51
CA ALA A 27 1.17 -14.05 8.60
C ALA A 27 0.65 -12.62 8.68
N ALA A 28 1.32 -11.85 9.55
CA ALA A 28 1.44 -10.40 9.45
C ALA A 28 1.57 -9.97 7.97
N TYR A 29 0.77 -8.98 7.58
CA TYR A 29 0.79 -8.40 6.25
C TYR A 29 1.64 -7.14 6.31
N THR A 30 2.73 -7.10 5.53
CA THR A 30 3.66 -5.96 5.53
C THR A 30 3.30 -4.99 4.43
N LEU A 31 3.29 -3.70 4.75
CA LEU A 31 3.09 -2.62 3.79
C LEU A 31 4.40 -1.87 3.62
N TYR A 32 4.88 -1.75 2.38
CA TYR A 32 5.96 -0.86 2.02
C TYR A 32 5.36 0.40 1.44
N VAL A 33 5.70 1.57 2.00
CA VAL A 33 4.98 2.82 1.72
C VAL A 33 5.96 3.92 1.36
N ALA A 34 5.71 4.64 0.26
CA ALA A 34 6.40 5.90 -0.04
C ALA A 34 5.52 6.85 -0.87
N GLY A 35 5.83 8.13 -0.86
CA GLY A 35 5.34 9.15 -1.80
C GLY A 35 6.52 9.85 -2.45
N ASP A 36 6.25 10.86 -3.29
CA ASP A 36 7.27 11.74 -3.86
C ASP A 36 8.40 10.95 -4.58
N ILE A 37 7.99 10.12 -5.54
CA ILE A 37 8.81 9.00 -6.00
C ILE A 37 9.71 9.38 -7.17
N ALA A 38 9.15 9.48 -8.39
CA ALA A 38 9.94 9.47 -9.60
C ALA A 38 10.15 10.89 -10.16
N TRP A 39 11.40 11.25 -10.34
CA TRP A 39 11.79 12.48 -11.02
C TRP A 39 12.56 12.20 -12.31
N CYS A 40 12.20 12.87 -13.39
CA CYS A 40 12.77 12.71 -14.74
C CYS A 40 14.08 13.49 -14.96
N GLY A 41 14.87 13.70 -13.90
CA GLY A 41 16.04 14.59 -13.90
C GLY A 41 17.28 14.09 -14.63
N ARG A 42 18.33 14.93 -14.61
CA ARG A 42 19.58 14.71 -15.36
C ARG A 42 20.35 13.50 -14.83
N GLY A 43 20.23 12.39 -15.56
CA GLY A 43 20.74 11.06 -15.20
C GLY A 43 19.76 9.95 -15.58
N GLY A 44 18.47 10.28 -15.69
CA GLY A 44 17.41 9.32 -15.98
C GLY A 44 17.05 8.47 -14.77
N ALA A 45 15.97 7.69 -14.91
CA ALA A 45 15.34 6.95 -13.81
C ALA A 45 16.31 6.08 -13.00
N LYS A 46 17.24 5.38 -13.67
CA LYS A 46 18.20 4.45 -13.04
C LYS A 46 19.21 5.08 -12.08
N TRP A 47 19.42 6.39 -12.16
CA TRP A 47 20.35 7.13 -11.30
C TRP A 47 19.61 8.12 -10.39
N SER A 48 18.29 7.96 -10.25
CA SER A 48 17.44 8.80 -9.41
C SER A 48 17.22 8.16 -8.03
N GLY A 49 16.82 8.97 -7.05
CA GLY A 49 16.41 8.45 -5.73
C GLY A 49 15.25 7.46 -5.79
N ALA A 50 14.46 7.46 -6.88
CA ALA A 50 13.42 6.46 -7.12
C ALA A 50 14.00 5.05 -7.30
N GLU A 51 15.17 4.90 -7.93
CA GLU A 51 15.84 3.59 -8.06
C GLU A 51 16.38 3.13 -6.69
N ASP A 52 16.95 4.04 -5.90
CA ASP A 52 17.48 3.70 -4.58
C ASP A 52 16.38 3.26 -3.62
N THR A 53 15.23 3.95 -3.60
CA THR A 53 14.07 3.52 -2.81
C THR A 53 13.44 2.24 -3.36
N ALA A 54 13.42 2.05 -4.68
CA ALA A 54 12.95 0.81 -5.30
C ALA A 54 13.76 -0.40 -4.82
N ARG A 55 15.09 -0.30 -4.68
CA ARG A 55 15.93 -1.41 -4.17
C ARG A 55 15.60 -1.81 -2.73
N VAL A 56 15.27 -0.85 -1.87
CA VAL A 56 14.83 -1.14 -0.49
C VAL A 56 13.51 -1.92 -0.50
N ILE A 57 12.57 -1.50 -1.35
CA ILE A 57 11.27 -2.16 -1.50
C ILE A 57 11.44 -3.55 -2.11
N GLU A 58 12.27 -3.69 -3.15
CA GLU A 58 12.58 -4.97 -3.80
C GLU A 58 13.12 -5.99 -2.79
N PHE A 59 14.10 -5.57 -1.98
CA PHE A 59 14.65 -6.41 -0.91
C PHE A 59 13.54 -6.84 0.07
N GLY A 60 12.73 -5.90 0.55
CA GLY A 60 11.64 -6.19 1.48
C GLY A 60 10.59 -7.13 0.91
N LEU A 61 10.13 -6.88 -0.31
CA LEU A 61 9.15 -7.72 -1.02
C LEU A 61 9.66 -9.13 -1.30
N SER A 62 10.98 -9.30 -1.49
CA SER A 62 11.62 -10.61 -1.67
C SER A 62 11.67 -11.41 -0.38
N ALA A 63 11.84 -10.74 0.77
CA ALA A 63 11.85 -11.36 2.09
C ALA A 63 10.43 -11.65 2.62
N THR A 64 9.43 -10.93 2.12
CA THR A 64 8.05 -10.96 2.65
C THR A 64 7.01 -11.25 1.55
N PRO A 65 6.63 -12.52 1.36
CA PRO A 65 5.64 -12.90 0.34
C PRO A 65 4.27 -12.24 0.55
N ARG A 66 3.84 -12.06 1.80
CA ARG A 66 2.60 -11.38 2.18
C ARG A 66 2.84 -9.90 2.43
N ALA A 67 3.07 -9.18 1.34
CA ALA A 67 3.26 -7.73 1.38
C ALA A 67 2.64 -7.01 0.18
N ALA A 68 2.42 -5.71 0.34
CA ALA A 68 1.99 -4.81 -0.73
C ALA A 68 2.80 -3.52 -0.70
N VAL A 69 2.73 -2.77 -1.78
CA VAL A 69 3.30 -1.42 -1.90
C VAL A 69 2.15 -0.42 -1.90
N LEU A 70 2.21 0.60 -1.05
CA LEU A 70 1.32 1.75 -1.10
C LEU A 70 2.11 2.94 -1.64
N THR A 71 1.55 3.68 -2.60
CA THR A 71 2.12 4.98 -3.00
C THR A 71 1.23 6.11 -2.51
N LEU A 72 1.84 7.13 -1.90
CA LEU A 72 1.13 8.22 -1.22
C LEU A 72 0.98 9.47 -2.09
N GLY A 73 0.86 9.31 -3.41
CA GLY A 73 0.83 10.42 -4.36
C GLY A 73 2.22 10.83 -4.84
N ASP A 74 2.22 11.72 -5.83
CA ASP A 74 3.40 12.26 -6.52
C ASP A 74 4.32 11.13 -6.99
N ASN A 75 3.70 10.18 -7.70
CA ASN A 75 4.37 9.01 -8.26
C ASN A 75 5.36 9.47 -9.34
N VAL A 76 4.99 10.47 -10.13
CA VAL A 76 5.88 11.21 -11.03
C VAL A 76 5.81 12.71 -10.72
N TYR A 77 6.97 13.36 -10.63
CA TYR A 77 7.08 14.65 -9.92
C TYR A 77 6.96 15.92 -10.78
N GLN A 78 6.74 15.90 -12.11
CA GLN A 78 6.50 17.16 -12.83
C GLN A 78 5.03 17.33 -13.13
N HIS A 79 4.48 16.48 -13.99
CA HIS A 79 3.19 16.75 -14.60
C HIS A 79 2.24 15.54 -14.65
N GLY A 80 2.58 14.38 -14.10
CA GLY A 80 1.64 13.25 -14.10
C GLY A 80 1.41 12.63 -15.49
N THR A 81 2.27 12.93 -16.47
CA THR A 81 2.04 12.55 -17.87
C THR A 81 2.37 11.07 -18.13
N ALA A 82 1.74 10.50 -19.15
CA ALA A 82 2.05 9.14 -19.60
C ALA A 82 3.54 8.96 -19.96
N ALA A 83 4.20 10.00 -20.48
CA ALA A 83 5.62 9.98 -20.80
C ALA A 83 6.50 9.88 -19.55
N GLU A 84 6.17 10.60 -18.48
CA GLU A 84 6.89 10.50 -17.20
C GLU A 84 6.69 9.14 -16.54
N TYR A 85 5.47 8.59 -16.59
CA TYR A 85 5.22 7.23 -16.14
C TYR A 85 6.06 6.22 -16.93
N ALA A 86 6.15 6.34 -18.25
CA ALA A 86 6.93 5.45 -19.09
C ALA A 86 8.45 5.58 -18.90
N SER A 87 8.95 6.80 -18.69
CA SER A 87 10.39 7.09 -18.69
C SER A 87 11.03 7.20 -17.30
N CYS A 88 10.24 7.39 -16.25
CA CYS A 88 10.74 7.71 -14.90
C CYS A 88 10.21 6.75 -13.84
N TYR A 89 8.91 6.50 -13.79
CA TYR A 89 8.32 5.58 -12.82
C TYR A 89 8.48 4.11 -13.23
N ALA A 90 8.07 3.76 -14.46
CA ALA A 90 8.04 2.39 -14.92
C ALA A 90 9.42 1.69 -14.88
N PRO A 91 10.54 2.35 -15.25
CA PRO A 91 11.86 1.73 -15.18
C PRO A 91 12.37 1.46 -13.76
N THR A 92 11.82 2.14 -12.75
CA THR A 92 12.23 1.99 -11.35
C THR A 92 11.16 1.22 -10.57
N TRP A 93 10.10 1.88 -10.16
CA TRP A 93 9.00 1.37 -9.34
C TRP A 93 7.99 0.53 -10.12
N GLY A 94 7.96 0.63 -11.45
CA GLY A 94 7.02 -0.14 -12.28
C GLY A 94 7.13 -1.66 -12.11
N ARG A 95 8.28 -2.16 -11.68
CA ARG A 95 8.50 -3.59 -11.38
C ARG A 95 7.60 -4.12 -10.23
N PHE A 96 7.06 -3.23 -9.39
CA PHE A 96 6.15 -3.60 -8.29
C PHE A 96 4.66 -3.41 -8.62
N ARG A 97 4.31 -2.91 -9.82
CA ARG A 97 2.96 -2.45 -10.18
C ARG A 97 1.84 -3.43 -9.84
N ALA A 98 2.08 -4.74 -10.00
CA ALA A 98 1.09 -5.79 -9.68
C ALA A 98 0.74 -5.90 -8.18
N ARG A 99 1.56 -5.32 -7.29
CA ARG A 99 1.38 -5.29 -5.84
C ARG A 99 1.22 -3.86 -5.31
N THR A 100 1.04 -2.88 -6.20
CA THR A 100 0.94 -1.46 -5.84
C THR A 100 -0.52 -1.02 -5.71
N PHE A 101 -0.83 -0.37 -4.60
CA PHE A 101 -2.09 0.32 -4.32
C PHE A 101 -1.78 1.82 -4.23
N PRO A 102 -2.07 2.58 -5.30
CA PRO A 102 -1.63 3.96 -5.41
C PRO A 102 -2.66 4.97 -4.89
N ALA A 103 -2.19 6.14 -4.48
CA ALA A 103 -2.96 7.38 -4.38
C ALA A 103 -2.43 8.38 -5.43
N PRO A 104 -3.29 9.27 -5.97
CA PRO A 104 -2.83 10.42 -6.73
C PRO A 104 -2.41 11.57 -5.80
N GLY A 105 -1.36 12.30 -6.16
CA GLY A 105 -0.94 13.55 -5.53
C GLY A 105 -1.18 14.75 -6.44
N ASN A 106 -0.74 15.94 -6.01
CA ASN A 106 -0.92 17.16 -6.80
C ASN A 106 -0.14 17.13 -8.13
N HIS A 107 0.98 16.42 -8.20
CA HIS A 107 1.73 16.30 -9.45
C HIS A 107 1.01 15.44 -10.50
N GLU A 108 0.16 14.50 -10.09
CA GLU A 108 -0.72 13.78 -11.02
C GLU A 108 -1.79 14.71 -11.63
N HIS A 109 -2.34 15.62 -10.83
CA HIS A 109 -3.39 16.57 -11.25
C HIS A 109 -2.85 17.77 -12.04
N ALA A 110 -1.53 17.91 -12.18
CA ALA A 110 -0.93 18.83 -13.14
C ALA A 110 -1.21 18.44 -14.61
N THR A 111 -1.61 17.19 -14.87
CA THR A 111 -2.28 16.78 -16.12
C THR A 111 -3.80 16.77 -15.93
N PRO A 112 -4.59 17.35 -16.86
CA PRO A 112 -6.06 17.34 -16.76
C PRO A 112 -6.64 15.96 -16.49
N GLY A 113 -7.46 15.86 -15.45
CA GLY A 113 -8.12 14.63 -15.01
C GLY A 113 -7.15 13.53 -14.54
N ALA A 114 -5.91 13.88 -14.18
CA ALA A 114 -4.85 12.93 -13.82
C ALA A 114 -4.70 11.78 -14.83
N ALA A 115 -4.86 12.09 -16.13
CA ALA A 115 -5.03 11.08 -17.16
C ALA A 115 -3.88 10.07 -17.23
N GLY A 116 -2.63 10.50 -16.99
CA GLY A 116 -1.48 9.59 -16.95
C GLY A 116 -1.51 8.62 -15.77
N TYR A 117 -1.94 9.08 -14.59
CA TYR A 117 -2.13 8.24 -13.40
C TYR A 117 -3.18 7.15 -13.64
N PHE A 118 -4.37 7.53 -14.10
CA PHE A 118 -5.45 6.58 -14.35
C PHE A 118 -5.12 5.62 -15.49
N ALA A 119 -4.44 6.09 -16.54
CA ALA A 119 -3.96 5.20 -17.61
C ALA A 119 -2.90 4.21 -17.11
N TYR A 120 -1.97 4.67 -16.26
CA TYR A 120 -0.88 3.83 -15.77
C TYR A 120 -1.32 2.83 -14.72
N PHE A 121 -2.16 3.18 -13.75
CA PHE A 121 -2.59 2.26 -12.69
C PHE A 121 -3.87 1.51 -13.03
N GLY A 122 -4.74 2.05 -13.89
CA GLY A 122 -5.95 1.37 -14.34
C GLY A 122 -6.92 1.08 -13.19
N GLN A 123 -7.47 -0.13 -13.16
CA GLN A 123 -8.57 -0.48 -12.24
C GLN A 123 -8.24 -0.30 -10.75
N VAL A 124 -6.98 -0.50 -10.34
CA VAL A 124 -6.59 -0.36 -8.92
C VAL A 124 -6.73 1.08 -8.41
N ALA A 125 -6.65 2.07 -9.30
CA ALA A 125 -6.80 3.47 -8.93
C ALA A 125 -8.27 3.86 -8.62
N GLY A 126 -9.24 3.01 -9.01
CA GLY A 126 -10.65 3.35 -8.90
C GLY A 126 -10.98 4.69 -9.56
N PRO A 127 -11.95 5.45 -9.02
CA PRO A 127 -12.19 6.85 -9.41
C PRO A 127 -11.16 7.85 -8.84
N GLY A 128 -10.07 7.38 -8.22
CA GLY A 128 -9.09 8.19 -7.49
C GLY A 128 -9.06 7.87 -5.99
N TYR A 129 -10.10 7.21 -5.50
CA TYR A 129 -10.25 6.76 -4.12
C TYR A 129 -10.87 5.36 -4.07
N TYR A 130 -10.46 4.57 -3.08
CA TYR A 130 -10.91 3.18 -2.90
C TYR A 130 -10.53 2.67 -1.52
N SER A 131 -11.07 1.51 -1.15
CA SER A 131 -10.62 0.73 0.00
C SER A 131 -10.14 -0.65 -0.44
N VAL A 132 -9.20 -1.23 0.32
CA VAL A 132 -8.67 -2.58 0.09
C VAL A 132 -8.34 -3.26 1.41
N GLN A 133 -8.71 -4.54 1.52
CA GLN A 133 -8.33 -5.37 2.66
C GLN A 133 -6.98 -6.04 2.40
N LEU A 134 -5.97 -5.69 3.20
CA LEU A 134 -4.61 -6.22 3.13
C LEU A 134 -4.26 -6.92 4.45
N GLY A 135 -4.55 -8.22 4.52
CA GLY A 135 -4.49 -8.95 5.78
C GLY A 135 -5.50 -8.39 6.78
N ALA A 136 -5.03 -7.96 7.95
CA ALA A 136 -5.89 -7.33 8.96
C ALA A 136 -6.15 -5.83 8.69
N TRP A 137 -5.45 -5.21 7.73
CA TRP A 137 -5.60 -3.80 7.42
C TRP A 137 -6.76 -3.55 6.48
N HIS A 138 -7.70 -2.70 6.88
CA HIS A 138 -8.59 -2.02 5.95
C HIS A 138 -7.94 -0.71 5.55
N VAL A 139 -7.34 -0.68 4.36
CA VAL A 139 -6.63 0.50 3.85
C VAL A 139 -7.58 1.30 3.00
N ILE A 140 -7.66 2.60 3.28
CA ILE A 140 -8.45 3.56 2.51
C ILE A 140 -7.47 4.51 1.81
N SER A 141 -7.54 4.57 0.49
CA SER A 141 -6.84 5.56 -0.34
C SER A 141 -7.82 6.64 -0.75
N LEU A 142 -7.43 7.89 -0.59
CA LEU A 142 -8.23 9.08 -0.93
C LEU A 142 -7.43 9.97 -1.87
N ASP A 143 -8.14 10.68 -2.74
CA ASP A 143 -7.56 11.75 -3.55
C ASP A 143 -7.75 13.09 -2.82
N SER A 144 -6.63 13.68 -2.40
CA SER A 144 -6.60 14.95 -1.67
C SER A 144 -6.81 16.18 -2.53
N ASN A 145 -6.85 16.03 -3.87
CA ASN A 145 -6.94 17.13 -4.82
C ASN A 145 -8.35 17.30 -5.40
N LEU A 146 -9.30 16.45 -5.00
CA LEU A 146 -10.69 16.60 -5.41
C LEU A 146 -11.33 17.81 -4.72
N GLU A 147 -12.13 18.54 -5.48
CA GLU A 147 -12.89 19.69 -5.01
C GLU A 147 -14.39 19.58 -5.41
N GLY A 148 -15.23 20.39 -4.77
CA GLY A 148 -16.65 20.53 -5.12
C GLY A 148 -17.42 19.21 -5.10
N ALA A 149 -18.15 18.93 -6.18
CA ALA A 149 -19.00 17.73 -6.28
C ALA A 149 -18.21 16.42 -6.23
N ALA A 150 -16.99 16.39 -6.78
CA ALA A 150 -16.14 15.20 -6.75
C ALA A 150 -15.66 14.89 -5.33
N GLN A 151 -15.23 15.92 -4.58
CA GLN A 151 -14.88 15.77 -3.16
C GLN A 151 -16.08 15.31 -2.33
N ALA A 152 -17.26 15.91 -2.55
CA ALA A 152 -18.47 15.52 -1.85
C ALA A 152 -18.84 14.04 -2.11
N ALA A 153 -18.67 13.56 -3.34
CA ALA A 153 -18.88 12.15 -3.69
C ALA A 153 -17.87 11.23 -2.97
N GLN A 154 -16.58 11.61 -2.92
CA GLN A 154 -15.56 10.87 -2.17
C GLN A 154 -15.90 10.79 -0.68
N LEU A 155 -16.31 11.90 -0.06
CA LEU A 155 -16.65 11.93 1.37
C LEU A 155 -17.91 11.12 1.70
N ALA A 156 -18.93 11.18 0.83
CA ALA A 156 -20.12 10.35 0.96
C ALA A 156 -19.79 8.86 0.86
N TRP A 157 -18.94 8.49 -0.10
CA TRP A 157 -18.43 7.12 -0.23
C TRP A 157 -17.63 6.70 1.02
N LEU A 158 -16.70 7.53 1.48
CA LEU A 158 -15.86 7.25 2.65
C LEU A 158 -16.69 6.98 3.91
N LYS A 159 -17.74 7.77 4.13
CA LYS A 159 -18.65 7.56 5.24
C LYS A 159 -19.30 6.17 5.16
N GLY A 160 -19.81 5.79 3.98
CA GLY A 160 -20.42 4.47 3.78
C GLY A 160 -19.43 3.32 3.96
N ASP A 161 -18.19 3.47 3.48
CA ASP A 161 -17.12 2.49 3.65
C ASP A 161 -16.76 2.29 5.13
N LEU A 162 -16.63 3.39 5.90
CA LEU A 162 -16.37 3.34 7.33
C LEU A 162 -17.53 2.75 8.13
N GLU A 163 -18.78 3.06 7.78
CA GLU A 163 -19.97 2.48 8.43
C GLU A 163 -20.12 0.98 8.14
N ALA A 164 -19.69 0.52 6.97
CA ALA A 164 -19.71 -0.89 6.60
C ALA A 164 -18.58 -1.71 7.25
N ASN A 165 -17.50 -1.06 7.69
CA ASN A 165 -16.36 -1.74 8.27
C ASN A 165 -16.49 -1.94 9.80
N GLY A 166 -16.77 -3.19 10.20
CA GLY A 166 -16.88 -3.59 11.61
C GLY A 166 -15.56 -4.00 12.29
N ALA A 167 -14.40 -3.80 11.66
CA ALA A 167 -13.12 -4.10 12.26
C ALA A 167 -12.92 -3.28 13.55
N ARG A 168 -12.51 -3.95 14.63
CA ARG A 168 -12.18 -3.30 15.90
C ARG A 168 -10.72 -2.86 15.84
N CYS A 169 -10.48 -1.56 16.06
CA CYS A 169 -9.13 -1.01 16.24
C CYS A 169 -8.44 -1.60 17.47
#